data_AF-A0A9J6G382-F1
#
_entry.id   AF-A0A9J6G382-F1
#
_cell.length_a   1.000
_cell.length_b   1.000
_cell.length_c   1.000
_cell.angle_alpha   90.00
_cell.angle_beta   90.00
_cell.angle_gamma   90.00
#
_symmetry.space_group_name_H-M   'P 1'
#
loop_
_entity.id
_entity.type
_entity.pdbx_description
1 polymer ?
#
loop_
_entity_poly.entity_id
_entity_poly.type
_entity_poly.pdbx_seq_one_letter_code
_entity_poly.pdbx_strand_id
1 'polypeptide(L)' 'MQLISELTHALLYLATGDGDGGGPMVCLVDGFYELTGLVSWGFGCGRPDVPGVYVKVSAFIGWINQIISVNNL' A
#
# COMPACT_ATOMS: atom_id res chain seq x y z
N MET A 1 8.26 15.69 -11.34
CA MET A 1 7.39 14.68 -12.00
C MET A 1 8.25 13.65 -12.75
N GLN A 2 9.30 13.15 -12.10
CA GLN A 2 10.26 12.20 -12.69
C GLN A 2 10.59 11.05 -11.72
N LEU A 3 9.94 11.05 -10.55
CA LEU A 3 10.03 10.04 -9.49
C LEU A 3 8.84 9.05 -9.54
N ILE A 4 7.97 9.16 -10.56
CA ILE A 4 6.74 8.36 -10.69
C ILE A 4 6.69 7.63 -12.05
N SER A 5 7.84 7.37 -12.69
CA SER A 5 7.89 6.65 -13.99
C SER A 5 8.55 5.27 -13.92
N GLU A 6 9.34 4.99 -12.89
CA GLU A 6 10.16 3.76 -12.83
C GLU A 6 9.46 2.59 -12.10
N LEU A 7 8.31 2.82 -11.44
CA LEU A 7 7.59 1.78 -10.68
C LEU A 7 6.16 1.51 -11.18
N THR A 8 5.75 2.13 -12.29
CA THR A 8 4.37 2.13 -12.77
C THR A 8 3.93 0.89 -13.55
N HIS A 9 4.80 -0.10 -13.79
CA HIS A 9 4.47 -1.21 -14.67
C HIS A 9 3.84 -2.45 -14.01
N ALA A 10 3.62 -2.49 -12.69
CA ALA A 10 3.02 -3.68 -12.07
C ALA A 10 2.02 -3.48 -10.91
N LEU A 11 1.89 -2.29 -10.32
CA LEU A 11 1.30 -2.18 -8.97
C LEU A 11 0.16 -1.15 -8.80
N LEU A 12 -0.50 -0.71 -9.88
CA LEU A 12 -1.47 0.40 -9.79
C LEU A 12 -2.91 0.11 -10.24
N TYR A 13 -3.22 -1.12 -10.65
CA TYR A 13 -4.58 -1.54 -11.03
C TYR A 13 -5.26 -2.43 -10.00
N LEU A 14 -4.90 -2.30 -8.71
CA LEU A 14 -5.74 -2.86 -7.66
C LEU A 14 -6.99 -1.99 -7.58
N ALA A 15 -8.09 -2.54 -8.07
CA ALA A 15 -9.40 -1.94 -8.03
C ALA A 15 -9.84 -1.85 -6.56
N THR A 16 -9.66 -0.69 -5.94
CA THR A 16 -10.10 -0.45 -4.56
C THR A 16 -11.62 -0.31 -4.57
N GLY A 17 -12.32 -1.40 -4.24
CA GLY A 17 -13.76 -1.42 -4.07
C GLY A 17 -14.19 -1.03 -2.66
N ASP A 18 -15.49 -0.89 -2.47
CA ASP A 18 -16.06 -0.75 -1.15
C ASP A 18 -15.78 -2.02 -0.33
N GLY A 19 -15.13 -1.85 0.81
CA GLY A 19 -14.76 -2.96 1.71
C GLY A 19 -13.31 -3.42 1.62
N ASP A 20 -12.55 -2.96 0.62
CA ASP A 20 -11.12 -3.29 0.53
C ASP A 20 -10.24 -2.41 1.44
N GLY A 21 -10.83 -1.38 2.07
CA GLY A 21 -10.15 -0.43 2.96
C GLY A 21 -9.40 -1.13 4.09
N GLY A 22 -8.12 -0.82 4.24
CA GLY A 22 -7.23 -1.47 5.22
C GLY A 22 -6.62 -2.80 4.74
N GLY A 23 -7.02 -3.30 3.57
CA GLY A 23 -6.42 -4.48 2.94
C GLY A 23 -4.94 -4.27 2.58
N PRO A 24 -4.11 -5.34 2.57
CA PRO A 24 -2.68 -5.23 2.35
C PRO A 24 -2.32 -5.04 0.87
N MET A 25 -1.39 -4.13 0.59
CA MET A 25 -0.66 -4.05 -0.67
C MET A 25 0.75 -4.61 -0.45
N VAL A 26 1.02 -5.76 -1.07
CA VAL A 26 2.29 -6.48 -0.92
C VAL A 26 3.16 -6.39 -2.18
N CYS A 27 4.47 -6.29 -1.98
CA CYS A 27 5.46 -6.36 -3.07
C CYS A 27 6.42 -7.52 -2.83
N LEU A 28 6.82 -8.21 -3.90
CA LEU A 28 7.90 -9.20 -3.82
C LEU A 28 9.24 -8.48 -3.91
N VAL A 29 10.01 -8.49 -2.81
CA VAL A 29 11.33 -7.87 -2.69
C VAL A 29 12.29 -8.94 -2.21
N ASP A 30 13.37 -9.18 -2.97
CA ASP A 30 14.41 -10.16 -2.63
C ASP A 30 13.90 -11.56 -2.28
N GLY A 31 12.80 -11.99 -2.89
CA GLY A 31 12.17 -13.30 -2.66
C GLY A 31 11.19 -13.34 -1.47
N PHE A 32 10.97 -12.22 -0.79
CA PHE A 32 10.03 -12.09 0.32
C PHE A 32 8.87 -11.16 -0.03
N TYR A 33 7.67 -11.47 0.48
CA TYR A 33 6.52 -10.57 0.36
C TYR A 33 6.56 -9.54 1.48
N GLU A 34 6.76 -8.28 1.10
CA GLU A 34 6.76 -7.15 2.04
C GLU A 34 5.42 -6.41 2.00
N LEU A 35 4.92 -6.05 3.19
CA LEU A 35 3.76 -5.17 3.31
C LEU A 35 4.19 -3.72 3.05
N THR A 36 3.88 -3.24 1.85
CA THR A 36 4.33 -1.91 1.38
C THR A 36 3.26 -0.83 1.53
N GLY A 37 1.98 -1.21 1.55
CA GLY A 37 0.90 -0.28 1.74
C GLY A 37 -0.40 -0.89 2.27
N LEU A 38 -1.33 -0.02 2.61
CA LEU A 38 -2.71 -0.38 2.96
C LEU A 38 -3.66 0.35 2.01
N VAL A 39 -4.70 -0.33 1.53
CA VAL A 39 -5.75 0.28 0.71
C VAL A 39 -6.37 1.44 1.50
N SER A 40 -6.38 2.64 0.90
CA SER A 40 -6.97 3.82 1.51
C SER A 40 -8.26 4.23 0.81
N TRP A 41 -8.16 4.67 -0.44
CA TRP A 41 -9.31 5.11 -1.23
C TRP A 41 -8.97 5.15 -2.73
N GLY A 42 -10.00 5.28 -3.56
CA GLY A 42 -9.87 5.47 -5.01
C GLY A 42 -11.12 6.11 -5.60
N PHE A 43 -11.00 6.68 -6.80
CA PHE A 43 -12.15 7.24 -7.51
C PHE A 43 -12.86 6.16 -8.33
N GLY A 44 -13.85 5.52 -7.70
CA GLY A 44 -14.53 4.36 -8.28
C GLY A 44 -13.62 3.11 -8.31
N CYS A 45 -14.19 1.98 -8.69
CA CYS A 45 -13.50 0.70 -8.68
C CYS A 45 -12.98 0.34 -10.08
N GLY A 46 -11.68 0.05 -10.21
CA GLY A 46 -11.08 -0.55 -11.41
C GLY A 46 -11.09 0.30 -12.67
N ARG A 47 -11.07 1.64 -12.54
CA ARG A 47 -11.09 2.54 -13.70
C ARG A 47 -9.71 2.61 -14.36
N PRO A 48 -9.63 2.47 -15.70
CA PRO A 48 -8.40 2.71 -16.44
C PRO A 48 -7.84 4.10 -16.12
N ASP A 49 -6.52 4.19 -16.01
CA ASP A 49 -5.75 5.43 -15.77
C ASP A 49 -6.09 6.21 -14.49
N VAL A 50 -6.91 5.64 -13.59
CA VAL A 50 -7.19 6.18 -12.27
C VAL A 50 -6.47 5.33 -11.22
N PRO A 51 -5.41 5.86 -10.60
CA PRO A 51 -4.66 5.12 -9.60
C PRO A 51 -5.45 4.97 -8.29
N GLY A 52 -5.31 3.82 -7.64
CA GLY A 52 -5.69 3.68 -6.22
C GLY A 52 -4.70 4.42 -5.31
N VAL A 53 -5.18 4.94 -4.18
CA VAL A 53 -4.36 5.61 -3.17
C VAL A 53 -4.17 4.70 -1.97
N TYR A 54 -2.92 4.57 -1.54
CA TYR A 54 -2.49 3.66 -0.47
C TYR A 54 -1.75 4.41 0.62
N VAL A 55 -1.88 3.94 1.86
CA VAL A 55 -1.01 4.38 2.96
C VAL A 55 0.38 3.81 2.73
N LYS A 56 1.43 4.64 2.80
CA LYS A 56 2.82 4.20 2.71
C LYS A 56 3.29 3.63 4.06
N VAL A 57 3.24 2.31 4.22
CA VAL A 57 3.56 1.63 5.51
C VAL A 57 4.95 1.99 6.02
N SER A 58 5.93 2.10 5.12
CA SER A 58 7.31 2.44 5.49
C SER A 58 7.45 3.78 6.23
N ALA A 59 6.52 4.73 6.01
CA ALA A 59 6.52 6.02 6.72
C ALA A 59 6.07 5.91 8.18
N PHE A 60 5.42 4.80 8.57
CA PHE A 60 4.83 4.58 9.90
C PHE A 60 5.54 3.49 10.71
N ILE A 61 6.61 2.87 10.20
CA ILE A 61 7.32 1.76 10.87
C ILE A 61 7.76 2.12 12.30
N GLY A 62 8.23 3.35 12.54
CA GLY A 62 8.58 3.80 13.89
C GLY A 62 7.41 3.74 14.87
N TRP A 63 6.24 4.23 14.47
CA TRP A 63 5.03 4.18 15.27
C TRP A 63 4.51 2.74 15.45
N ILE A 64 4.51 1.94 14.38
CA ILE A 64 4.10 0.52 14.43
C ILE A 64 4.96 -0.23 15.45
N ASN A 65 6.29 -0.09 15.37
CA ASN A 65 7.22 -0.75 16.29
C ASN A 65 7.02 -0.30 17.74
N GLN A 66 6.74 1.00 17.96
CA GLN A 66 6.41 1.51 19.29
C GLN A 66 5.17 0.81 19.85
N ILE A 67 4.07 0.74 19.10
CA ILE A 67 2.83 0.09 19.55
C ILE A 67 3.02 -1.42 19.79
N ILE A 68 3.70 -2.12 18.89
CA ILE A 68 3.97 -3.56 19.04
C ILE A 68 4.84 -3.82 20.28
N SER A 69 5.85 -2.98 20.55
CA SER A 69 6.71 -3.13 21.72
C SER A 69 5.95 -2.95 23.05
N VAL A 70 4.97 -2.04 23.08
CA VAL A 70 4.13 -1.78 24.27
C VAL A 70 3.14 -2.92 24.51
N ASN A 71 2.56 -3.49 23.45
CA ASN A 71 1.54 -4.53 23.56
C ASN A 71 2.10 -5.95 23.79
N ASN A 72 3.42 -6.12 23.78
CA ASN A 72 4.12 -7.38 24.06
C ASN A 72 4.71 -7.43 25.48
N LEU A 73 4.32 -6.49 26.35
CA LEU A 73 4.55 -6.49 27.80
C LEU A 73 3.27 -6.86 28.53
#